data_AF-A0A7C0WZD7-F1
#
_entry.id   AF-A0A7C0WZD7-F1
#
_cell.length_a   1.000
_cell.length_b   1.000
_cell.length_c   1.000
_cell.angle_alpha   90.00
_cell.angle_beta   90.00
_cell.angle_gamma   90.00
#
_symmetry.space_group_name_H-M   'P 1'
#
loop_
_entity.id
_entity.type
_entity.pdbx_description
1 polymer ?
#
loop_
_entity_poly.entity_id
_entity_poly.type
_entity_poly.pdbx_seq_one_letter_code
_entity_poly.pdbx_strand_id
1 'polypeptide(L)'
;MKRYIVLIALIFFFIPSALASSPLKGELVIFHAGSLSIPFRDISNAFMKAHPGLNVIRESTGSRTAARKICDLGRKCDIMASADPTVID
;
A
#
# COMPACT_ATOMS: atom_id res chain seq x y z
N MET A 1 -27.01 -5.89 42.04
CA MET A 1 -26.72 -4.89 41.00
C MET A 1 -25.23 -4.75 40.71
N LYS A 2 -24.35 -4.55 41.71
CA LYS A 2 -22.88 -4.40 41.50
C LYS A 2 -22.20 -5.62 40.86
N ARG A 3 -22.65 -6.85 41.15
CA ARG A 3 -22.05 -8.09 40.61
C ARG A 3 -22.28 -8.30 39.11
N TYR A 4 -23.42 -7.85 38.58
CA TYR A 4 -23.72 -7.88 37.15
C TYR A 4 -22.92 -6.82 36.37
N ILE A 5 -22.68 -5.66 36.98
CA ILE A 5 -21.84 -4.59 36.41
C ILE A 5 -20.39 -5.09 36.24
N VAL A 6 -19.86 -5.83 37.22
CA VAL A 6 -18.51 -6.42 37.14
C VAL A 6 -18.43 -7.49 36.04
N LEU A 7 -19.46 -8.34 35.89
CA LEU A 7 -19.49 -9.34 34.82
C LEU A 7 -19.56 -8.72 33.41
N ILE A 8 -20.36 -7.66 33.23
CA ILE A 8 -20.47 -6.96 31.94
C ILE A 8 -19.15 -6.25 31.59
N ALA A 9 -18.48 -5.65 32.57
CA ALA A 9 -17.18 -5.01 32.37
C ALA A 9 -16.07 -6.00 31.98
N LEU A 10 -16.07 -7.21 32.56
CA LEU A 10 -15.14 -8.28 32.19
C LEU A 10 -15.37 -8.82 30.78
N ILE A 11 -16.63 -8.90 30.34
CA ILE A 11 -16.97 -9.31 28.97
C ILE A 11 -16.49 -8.25 27.97
N PHE A 12 -16.69 -6.96 28.25
CA PHE A 12 -16.21 -5.86 27.39
C PHE A 12 -14.68 -5.78 27.32
N PHE A 13 -13.97 -6.12 28.39
CA PHE A 13 -12.50 -6.16 28.41
C PHE A 13 -11.92 -7.31 27.58
N PHE A 14 -12.69 -8.38 27.37
CA PHE A 14 -12.29 -9.56 26.61
C PHE A 14 -12.87 -9.62 25.20
N ILE A 15 -13.59 -8.61 24.70
CA ILE A 15 -13.98 -8.56 23.29
C ILE A 15 -12.68 -8.41 22.49
N PRO A 16 -12.19 -9.46 21.80
CA PRO A 16 -11.07 -9.30 20.91
C PRO A 16 -11.55 -8.35 19.82
N SER A 17 -10.76 -7.33 19.51
CA SER A 17 -11.07 -6.43 18.40
C SER A 17 -11.19 -7.25 17.12
N ALA A 18 -12.42 -7.66 16.79
CA ALA A 18 -12.76 -8.40 15.58
C ALA A 18 -12.65 -7.53 14.31
N LEU A 19 -12.13 -6.30 14.46
CA LEU A 19 -11.77 -5.39 13.38
C LEU A 19 -10.28 -5.49 13.00
N ALA A 20 -9.61 -6.62 13.28
CA ALA A 20 -8.29 -6.86 12.71
C ALA A 20 -8.44 -7.13 11.21
N SER A 21 -8.23 -6.11 10.38
CA SER A 21 -8.15 -6.25 8.93
C SER A 21 -7.10 -7.30 8.56
N SER A 22 -7.42 -8.18 7.60
CA SER A 22 -6.47 -9.16 7.09
C SER A 22 -5.15 -8.47 6.70
N PRO A 23 -3.99 -9.01 7.14
CA PRO A 23 -2.70 -8.40 6.82
C PRO A 23 -2.50 -8.35 5.30
N LEU A 24 -2.05 -7.20 4.80
CA LEU A 24 -1.72 -7.01 3.39
C LEU A 24 -0.58 -7.97 2.98
N LYS A 25 -0.76 -8.64 1.85
CA LYS A 25 0.17 -9.63 1.31
C LYS A 25 0.21 -9.57 -0.22
N GLY A 26 1.29 -10.10 -0.79
CA GLY A 26 1.46 -10.26 -2.25
C GLY A 26 2.42 -9.26 -2.85
N GLU A 27 2.30 -9.01 -4.15
CA GLU A 27 3.13 -8.06 -4.88
C GLU A 27 2.38 -6.76 -5.13
N LEU A 28 3.09 -5.63 -5.00
CA LEU A 28 2.63 -4.31 -5.39
C LEU A 28 3.58 -3.74 -6.43
N VAL A 29 3.13 -3.63 -7.68
CA VAL A 29 3.91 -3.17 -8.81
C VAL A 29 3.71 -1.67 -9.03
N ILE A 30 4.81 -0.92 -9.02
CA ILE A 30 4.82 0.54 -9.14
C ILE A 30 5.69 0.96 -10.32
N PHE A 31 5.10 1.67 -11.29
CA PHE A 31 5.84 2.39 -12.32
C PHE A 31 5.91 3.87 -11.96
N HIS A 32 7.10 4.46 -11.90
CA HIS A 32 7.22 5.86 -11.50
C HIS A 32 8.23 6.64 -12.35
N ALA A 33 8.10 7.97 -12.30
CA ALA A 33 9.03 8.91 -12.91
C ALA A 33 10.44 8.78 -12.29
N GLY A 34 11.48 8.96 -13.10
CA GLY A 34 12.88 8.84 -12.69
C GLY A 34 13.24 9.68 -11.46
N SER A 35 12.76 10.93 -11.41
CA SER A 35 12.97 11.87 -10.29
C SER A 35 12.41 11.38 -8.96
N LEU A 36 11.47 10.43 -8.97
CA LEU A 36 10.82 9.88 -7.78
C LEU A 36 11.53 8.64 -7.21
N SER A 37 12.66 8.22 -7.78
CA SER A 37 13.33 6.95 -7.42
C SER A 37 13.74 6.85 -5.95
N ILE A 38 14.32 7.91 -5.39
CA ILE A 38 14.77 7.92 -3.98
C ILE A 38 13.55 7.96 -3.03
N PRO A 39 12.58 8.90 -3.19
CA PRO A 39 11.37 8.89 -2.37
C PRO A 39 10.61 7.56 -2.39
N PHE A 40 10.42 6.97 -3.57
CA PHE A 40 9.71 5.70 -3.68
C PHE A 40 10.48 4.53 -3.07
N ARG A 41 11.82 4.52 -3.13
CA ARG A 41 12.61 3.52 -2.39
C ARG A 41 12.32 3.60 -0.90
N ASP A 42 12.38 4.80 -0.34
CA ASP A 42 12.27 4.99 1.11
C ASP A 42 10.83 4.69 1.59
N ILE A 43 9.83 5.12 0.83
CA ILE A 43 8.41 4.80 1.08
C ILE A 43 8.16 3.29 0.96
N SER A 44 8.64 2.64 -0.09
CA SER A 44 8.46 1.18 -0.26
C SER A 44 9.10 0.40 0.88
N ASN A 45 10.31 0.78 1.30
CA ASN A 45 10.99 0.13 2.43
C ASN A 45 10.20 0.28 3.72
N ALA A 46 9.71 1.49 4.02
CA ALA A 46 8.86 1.72 5.18
C ALA A 46 7.54 0.93 5.10
N PHE A 47 6.93 0.86 3.93
CA PHE A 47 5.66 0.16 3.71
C PHE A 47 5.82 -1.35 3.86
N MET A 48 6.89 -1.94 3.32
CA MET A 48 7.22 -3.36 3.49
C MET A 48 7.58 -3.70 4.94
N LYS A 49 8.24 -2.78 5.66
CA LYS A 49 8.51 -2.98 7.09
C LYS A 49 7.22 -3.01 7.92
N ALA A 50 6.22 -2.20 7.57
CA ALA A 50 4.91 -2.20 8.20
C ALA A 50 4.03 -3.40 7.76
N HIS A 51 4.26 -3.92 6.55
CA HIS A 51 3.51 -5.05 5.98
C HIS A 51 4.47 -6.14 5.48
N PRO A 52 5.01 -7.00 6.38
CA PRO A 52 6.05 -7.97 6.02
C PRO A 52 5.64 -9.02 4.97
N GLY A 53 4.34 -9.20 4.72
CA GLY A 53 3.84 -10.11 3.69
C GLY A 53 3.75 -9.49 2.30
N LEU A 54 4.07 -8.21 2.16
CA LEU A 54 4.02 -7.47 0.91
C LEU A 54 5.42 -7.31 0.31
N ASN A 55 5.54 -7.51 -1.00
CA ASN A 55 6.72 -7.22 -1.79
C ASN A 55 6.43 -6.06 -2.74
N VAL A 56 7.15 -4.94 -2.61
CA VAL A 56 6.95 -3.78 -3.49
C VAL A 56 7.97 -3.77 -4.61
N ILE A 57 7.50 -3.95 -5.84
CA ILE A 57 8.31 -3.97 -7.07
C ILE A 57 8.23 -2.59 -7.70
N ARG A 58 9.37 -1.93 -7.89
CA ARG A 58 9.43 -0.59 -8.47
C ARG A 58 10.19 -0.59 -9.79
N GLU A 59 9.66 0.15 -10.77
CA GLU A 59 10.34 0.41 -12.03
C GLU A 59 10.40 1.90 -12.34
N SER A 60 11.62 2.40 -12.48
CA SER A 60 11.90 3.82 -12.69
C SER A 60 12.11 4.12 -14.17
N THR A 61 11.30 5.00 -14.75
CA THR A 61 11.43 5.51 -16.13
C THR A 61 10.92 6.94 -16.28
N GLY A 62 10.96 7.56 -17.46
CA GLY A 62 10.25 8.83 -17.68
C GLY A 62 8.73 8.68 -17.55
N SER A 63 8.01 9.73 -17.12
CA SER A 63 6.56 9.70 -16.88
C SER A 63 5.76 9.13 -18.06
N ARG A 64 6.00 9.65 -19.27
CA ARG A 64 5.32 9.19 -20.49
C ARG A 64 5.66 7.75 -20.82
N THR A 65 6.90 7.32 -20.58
CA THR A 65 7.32 5.93 -20.78
C THR A 65 6.62 4.99 -19.79
N ALA A 66 6.47 5.40 -18.53
CA ALA A 66 5.70 4.66 -17.54
C ALA A 66 4.22 4.52 -17.96
N ALA A 67 3.59 5.59 -18.43
CA ALA A 67 2.21 5.53 -18.95
C ALA A 67 2.09 4.61 -20.17
N ARG A 68 3.00 4.72 -21.14
CA ARG A 68 3.01 3.86 -22.35
C ARG A 68 3.19 2.37 -22.04
N LYS A 69 3.93 2.01 -20.99
CA LYS A 69 4.01 0.61 -20.53
C LYS A 69 2.64 0.04 -20.17
N ILE A 70 1.76 0.87 -19.63
CA ILE A 70 0.42 0.49 -19.21
C ILE A 70 -0.51 0.51 -20.43
N CYS A 71 -0.60 1.66 -21.10
CA CYS A 71 -1.58 1.88 -22.17
C CYS A 71 -1.22 1.15 -23.47
N ASP A 72 0.04 1.25 -23.91
CA ASP A 72 0.45 0.72 -25.21
C ASP A 72 0.89 -0.75 -25.10
N LEU A 73 1.63 -1.09 -24.05
CA LEU A 73 2.22 -2.44 -23.88
C LEU A 73 1.37 -3.37 -23.01
N GLY A 74 0.28 -2.88 -22.41
CA GLY A 74 -0.62 -3.69 -21.58
C GLY A 74 0.03 -4.26 -20.30
N ARG A 75 1.15 -3.70 -19.84
CA ARG A 75 1.83 -4.19 -18.64
C ARG A 75 0.97 -3.91 -17.41
N LYS A 76 0.84 -4.90 -16.54
CA LYS A 76 0.15 -4.77 -15.25
C LYS A 76 0.97 -3.90 -14.30
N CYS A 77 0.29 -2.97 -13.66
CA CYS A 77 0.82 -1.99 -12.73
C CYS A 77 -0.30 -1.61 -11.76
N ASP A 78 0.00 -1.55 -10.47
CA ASP A 78 -0.99 -1.17 -9.44
C ASP A 78 -0.96 0.34 -9.19
N ILE A 79 0.22 0.96 -9.26
CA ILE A 79 0.41 2.40 -9.05
C ILE A 79 1.32 2.97 -10.14
N MET A 80 0.83 3.98 -10.86
CA MET A 80 1.66 4.81 -11.73
C MET A 80 1.86 6.18 -11.10
N ALA A 81 3.11 6.65 -10.99
CA ALA A 81 3.44 7.96 -10.44
C ALA A 81 4.20 8.82 -11.47
N SER A 82 3.52 9.85 -11.98
CA SER A 82 4.09 10.82 -12.91
C SER A 82 4.75 12.00 -12.17
N ALA A 83 5.83 12.55 -12.74
CA ALA A 83 6.36 13.86 -12.35
C ALA A 83 5.67 15.05 -13.07
N ASP A 84 4.77 14.75 -14.01
CA ASP A 84 4.01 15.72 -14.79
C ASP A 84 2.52 15.32 -14.77
N PRO A 85 1.64 16.12 -14.14
CA PRO A 85 0.23 15.77 -14.00
C PRO A 85 -0.49 15.62 -15.35
N THR A 86 -0.03 16.31 -16.40
CA THR A 86 -0.66 16.25 -17.74
C THR A 86 -0.54 14.89 -18.43
N VAL A 87 0.28 13.99 -17.87
CA VAL A 87 0.42 12.60 -18.36
C VAL A 87 -0.73 11.70 -17.87
N ILE A 88 -1.41 12.09 -16.79
CA ILE A 88 -2.44 11.30 -16.11
C ILE A 88 -3.79 12.03 -15.97
N ASP A 89 -3.91 13.21 -16.57
CA ASP A 89 -5.15 13.99 -16.70
C ASP A 89 -5.98 13.44 -17.88
#